data_AF-A0A5M9TR48-F1
#
_entry.id   AF-A0A5M9TR48-F1
#
_cell.length_a   1.000
_cell.length_b   1.000
_cell.length_c   1.000
_cell.angle_alpha   90.00
_cell.angle_beta   90.00
_cell.angle_gamma   90.00
#
_symmetry.space_group_name_H-M   'P 1'
#
loop_
_entity.id
_entity.type
_entity.pdbx_description
1 polymer ?
#
loop_
_entity_poly.entity_id
_entity_poly.type
_entity_poly.pdbx_seq_one_letter_code
_entity_poly.pdbx_strand_id
1 'polypeptide(L)' 'MIEKYRKFTGIKHLNCHSLRHTFGHDLLEATKDLQKVANLMGHYKENGDPNIAMTMIYTTPSKEDLEDAVELISWT' A
#
# COMPACT_ATOMS: atom_id res chain seq x y z
N MET A 1 -17.12 -14.61 -0.44
CA MET A 1 -16.26 -14.99 0.70
C MET A 1 -15.95 -13.79 1.60
N ILE A 2 -15.38 -12.70 1.08
CA ILE A 2 -15.04 -11.50 1.89
C ILE A 2 -16.26 -10.81 2.53
N GLU A 3 -17.43 -10.83 1.89
CA GLU A 3 -18.66 -10.25 2.44
C GLU A 3 -19.05 -10.80 3.84
N LYS A 4 -18.73 -12.07 4.10
CA LYS A 4 -18.95 -12.69 5.43
C LYS A 4 -18.11 -11.98 6.50
N TYR A 5 -16.83 -11.76 6.21
CA TYR A 5 -15.90 -11.09 7.12
C TYR A 5 -16.20 -9.60 7.27
N ARG A 6 -16.73 -8.95 6.21
CA ARG A 6 -17.19 -7.57 6.28
C ARG A 6 -18.27 -7.38 7.36
N LYS A 7 -19.24 -8.29 7.43
CA LYS A 7 -20.30 -8.26 8.45
C LYS A 7 -19.77 -8.49 9.87
N PHE A 8 -18.78 -9.35 10.03
CA PHE A 8 -18.21 -9.65 11.35
C PHE A 8 -17.27 -8.57 11.88
N THR A 9 -16.55 -7.89 10.99
CA THR A 9 -15.58 -6.85 11.38
C THR A 9 -16.21 -5.46 11.47
N GLY A 10 -17.34 -5.21 10.80
CA GLY A 10 -17.95 -3.89 10.69
C GLY A 10 -17.20 -2.91 9.78
N ILE A 11 -16.12 -3.33 9.12
CA ILE A 11 -15.33 -2.50 8.21
C ILE A 11 -16.10 -2.28 6.91
N LYS A 12 -16.78 -1.14 6.77
CA LYS A 12 -17.72 -0.87 5.66
C LYS A 12 -17.12 -1.05 4.25
N HIS A 13 -15.84 -0.70 4.08
CA HIS A 13 -15.15 -0.71 2.80
C HIS A 13 -14.34 -1.99 2.54
N LEU A 14 -14.44 -3.03 3.40
CA LEU A 14 -13.70 -4.27 3.23
C LEU A 14 -14.15 -5.02 1.96
N ASN A 15 -13.28 -5.05 0.95
CA ASN A 15 -13.46 -5.77 -0.30
C ASN A 15 -12.11 -6.33 -0.79
N CYS A 16 -12.10 -7.18 -1.82
CA CYS A 16 -10.85 -7.78 -2.31
C CYS A 16 -9.84 -6.72 -2.79
N HIS A 17 -10.32 -5.61 -3.36
CA HIS A 17 -9.47 -4.52 -3.84
C HIS A 17 -8.89 -3.72 -2.68
N SER A 18 -9.66 -3.47 -1.62
CA SER A 18 -9.12 -2.81 -0.41
C SER A 18 -8.03 -3.64 0.25
N LEU A 19 -8.19 -4.97 0.30
CA LEU A 19 -7.15 -5.88 0.80
C LEU A 19 -5.89 -5.87 -0.07
N ARG A 20 -6.05 -5.79 -1.41
CA ARG A 20 -4.92 -5.61 -2.33
C ARG A 20 -4.19 -4.29 -2.09
N HIS A 21 -4.91 -3.21 -1.77
CA HIS A 21 -4.29 -1.94 -1.42
C HIS A 21 -3.54 -2.01 -0.08
N THR A 22 -4.11 -2.66 0.94
CA THR A 22 -3.39 -2.92 2.21
C THR A 22 -2.10 -3.68 1.95
N PHE A 23 -2.14 -4.77 1.18
CA PHE A 23 -0.93 -5.51 0.81
C PHE A 23 0.11 -4.64 0.08
N GLY A 24 -0.32 -3.80 -0.87
CA GLY A 24 0.58 -2.91 -1.59
C GLY A 24 1.25 -1.85 -0.72
N HIS A 25 0.51 -1.31 0.26
CA HIS A 25 1.02 -0.36 1.23
C HIS A 25 2.03 -1.02 2.18
N ASP A 26 1.66 -2.10 2.87
CA ASP A 26 2.53 -2.82 3.80
C ASP A 26 3.83 -3.29 3.12
N LEU A 27 3.73 -3.73 1.86
CA LEU A 27 4.88 -4.14 1.07
C LEU A 27 5.81 -2.96 0.76
N LEU A 28 5.27 -1.79 0.45
CA LEU A 28 6.06 -0.58 0.25
C LEU A 28 6.73 -0.15 1.55
N GLU A 29 6.02 -0.22 2.68
CA GLU A 29 6.58 0.12 3.97
C GLU A 29 7.74 -0.80 4.38
N ALA A 30 7.60 -2.11 4.15
CA ALA A 30 8.62 -3.10 4.50
C ALA A 30 9.83 -3.06 3.58
N THR A 31 9.63 -2.85 2.27
CA THR A 31 10.72 -2.93 1.27
C THR A 31 11.35 -1.59 0.93
N LYS A 32 10.62 -0.49 1.15
CA LYS A 32 10.94 0.85 0.69
C LYS A 32 11.33 0.91 -0.81
N ASP A 33 10.77 -0.01 -1.62
CA ASP A 33 11.14 -0.22 -3.02
C ASP A 33 9.90 -0.29 -3.93
N LEU A 34 9.63 0.81 -4.62
CA LEU A 34 8.44 0.97 -5.47
C LEU A 34 8.48 0.06 -6.72
N GLN A 35 9.67 -0.34 -7.19
CA GLN A 35 9.83 -1.25 -8.34
C GLN A 35 9.46 -2.69 -7.93
N LYS A 36 9.88 -3.14 -6.75
CA LYS A 36 9.47 -4.45 -6.20
C LYS A 36 7.96 -4.51 -5.97
N VAL A 37 7.39 -3.45 -5.40
CA VAL A 37 5.95 -3.35 -5.19
C VAL A 37 5.21 -3.42 -6.53
N ALA A 38 5.63 -2.65 -7.54
CA ALA A 38 5.01 -2.67 -8.86
C ALA A 38 5.01 -4.08 -9.49
N ASN A 39 6.13 -4.81 -9.39
CA ASN A 39 6.22 -6.19 -9.89
C ASN A 39 5.27 -7.14 -9.15
N LEU A 40 5.30 -7.14 -7.81
CA LEU A 40 4.47 -8.04 -7.01
C LEU A 40 2.97 -7.70 -7.10
N MET A 41 2.65 -6.44 -7.32
CA MET A 41 1.29 -5.95 -7.54
C MET A 41 0.82 -6.14 -8.99
N GLY A 42 1.67 -6.61 -9.90
CA GLY A 42 1.33 -6.78 -11.31
C GLY A 42 1.06 -5.47 -12.05
N HIS A 43 1.64 -4.36 -11.59
CA HIS A 43 1.55 -3.06 -12.25
C HIS A 43 2.60 -3.00 -13.35
N TYR A 44 2.19 -3.30 -14.57
CA TYR A 44 3.06 -3.30 -15.75
C TYR A 44 2.57 -2.32 -16.81
N LYS A 45 3.51 -1.78 -17.58
CA LYS A 45 3.24 -1.09 -18.83
C LYS A 45 3.06 -2.11 -19.95
N GLU A 46 2.62 -1.66 -21.13
CA GLU A 46 2.46 -2.54 -22.31
C GLU A 46 3.78 -3.21 -22.74
N ASN A 47 4.91 -2.55 -22.50
CA ASN A 47 6.24 -3.07 -22.82
C ASN A 47 6.79 -4.06 -21.78
N GLY A 48 6.01 -4.41 -20.74
CA GLY A 48 6.41 -5.34 -19.68
C GLY A 48 7.23 -4.71 -18.54
N ASP A 49 7.62 -3.44 -18.65
CA ASP A 49 8.31 -2.75 -17.56
C ASP A 49 7.34 -2.42 -16.41
N PRO A 50 7.82 -2.38 -15.16
CA PRO A 50 7.00 -1.94 -14.02
C PRO A 50 6.41 -0.54 -14.22
N ASN A 51 5.12 -0.40 -13.93
CA ASN A 51 4.38 0.86 -13.99
C ASN A 51 4.44 1.57 -12.62
N ILE A 52 5.48 2.39 -12.47
CA ILE A 52 5.70 3.16 -11.24
C ILE A 52 4.63 4.20 -11.00
N ALA A 53 4.14 4.86 -12.05
CA ALA A 53 3.09 5.88 -11.93
C ALA A 53 1.81 5.32 -11.29
N MET A 54 1.40 4.10 -11.68
CA MET A 54 0.27 3.39 -11.07
C MET A 54 0.53 3.02 -9.60
N THR A 55 1.78 2.74 -9.25
CA THR A 55 2.19 2.28 -7.92
C THR A 55 2.38 3.42 -6.93
N MET A 56 2.56 4.66 -7.40
CA MET A 56 2.69 5.86 -6.55
C MET A 56 1.48 6.10 -5.64
N ILE A 57 0.32 5.48 -5.91
CA ILE A 57 -0.83 5.56 -5.01
C ILE A 57 -0.49 5.11 -3.57
N TYR A 58 0.49 4.23 -3.40
CA TYR A 58 0.93 3.75 -2.08
C TYR A 58 1.90 4.68 -1.36
N THR A 59 2.44 5.71 -2.03
CA THR A 59 3.39 6.65 -1.43
C THR A 59 2.70 7.82 -0.73
N THR A 60 1.37 7.85 -0.67
CA THR A 60 0.65 8.90 0.07
C THR A 60 0.66 8.53 1.54
N PRO A 61 1.45 9.22 2.39
CA PRO A 61 1.55 8.88 3.80
C PRO A 61 0.27 9.27 4.54
N SER A 62 -0.08 8.50 5.56
CA SER A 62 -1.07 8.87 6.56
C SER A 62 -0.53 9.98 7.48
N LYS A 63 -1.39 10.56 8.33
CA LYS A 63 -0.95 11.54 9.34
C LYS A 63 0.01 10.91 10.36
N GLU A 64 -0.22 9.66 10.70
CA GLU A 64 0.60 8.87 11.61
C GLU A 64 1.99 8.63 11.01
N ASP A 65 2.07 8.24 9.73
CA ASP A 65 3.35 8.02 9.03
C ASP A 65 4.19 9.31 8.98
N LEU A 66 3.53 10.48 8.86
CA LEU A 66 4.19 11.79 8.89
C LEU A 66 4.69 12.15 10.30
N GLU A 67 3.94 11.77 11.34
CA GLU A 67 4.35 11.97 12.74
C GLU A 67 5.56 11.09 13.07
N ASP A 68 5.53 9.80 12.71
CA ASP A 68 6.64 8.86 12.87
C ASP A 68 7.91 9.34 12.15
N ALA A 69 7.76 9.89 10.93
CA ALA A 69 8.88 10.46 10.18
C ALA A 69 9.55 11.65 10.88
N VAL A 70 8.77 12.48 11.59
CA VAL A 70 9.30 13.57 12.40
C VAL A 70 10.00 13.04 13.67
N GLU A 71 9.42 12.02 14.31
CA GLU A 71 10.01 11.41 15.50
C GLU A 71 11.35 10.71 15.25
N LEU A 72 11.61 10.25 14.01
CA LEU A 72 12.91 9.67 13.65
C LEU A 72 14.08 10.66 13.75
N ILE A 73 13.81 11.96 13.63
CA ILE A 73 14.85 13.01 13.68
C ILE A 73 14.76 13.89 14.93
N SER A 74 13.71 13.76 15.74
CA SER A 74 13.48 14.58 16.94
C SER A 74 14.50 14.35 18.07
N TRP A 75 15.25 13.25 18.00
CA TRP A 75 16.26 12.84 18.99
C TRP A 75 17.72 13.00 18.53
N THR A 76 17.98 13.73 17.44
CA THR A 76 19.34 14.09 16.97
C THR A 76 19.64 15.56 17.25
#